data_AF-A0A3N9NNF7-F1
#
_entry.id   AF-A0A3N9NNF7-F1
#
_cell.length_a   1.000
_cell.length_b   1.000
_cell.length_c   1.000
_cell.angle_alpha   90.00
_cell.angle_beta   90.00
_cell.angle_gamma   90.00
#
_symmetry.space_group_name_H-M   'P 1'
#
loop_
_entity.id
_entity.type
_entity.pdbx_description
1 polymer ?
#
loop_
_entity_poly.entity_id
_entity_poly.type
_entity_poly.pdbx_seq_one_letter_code
_entity_poly.pdbx_strand_id
1 'polypeptide(L)'
;MTNVNQKIERFGRLAAVLSSIVLSALVFNLWVLKATASEPKMRRAEPHPNMGAFEEEKTLWLQKLYNSIVQSGTATAAIPASEISDLAPSNFGKPVAYVNIDKLYLITKTGKIMGAADSCEFYDLPVISSDSFLLEKNGRRLIDQGTKNALHLLGELENNDALKSFVSEIKIEDKNLIVYMNLGKVIPVLFGEGGWEQKIKNFVSYQKQLGASELTKKALYLDLRVENHIIVKKNV
;
A
#
# COMPACT_ATOMS: atom_id res chain seq x y z
N MET A 1 -16.49 -5.48 61.59
CA MET A 1 -15.13 -5.53 60.99
C MET A 1 -15.00 -6.50 59.79
N THR A 2 -16.09 -7.11 59.28
CA THR A 2 -16.06 -8.12 58.20
C THR A 2 -16.01 -7.56 56.77
N ASN A 3 -16.29 -6.27 56.57
CA ASN A 3 -16.41 -5.67 55.22
C ASN A 3 -15.05 -5.33 54.56
N VAL A 4 -14.00 -5.11 55.37
CA VAL A 4 -12.67 -4.75 54.85
C VAL A 4 -11.96 -5.98 54.26
N ASN A 5 -12.05 -7.14 54.91
CA ASN A 5 -11.40 -8.36 54.44
C ASN A 5 -11.97 -8.86 53.10
N GLN A 6 -13.28 -8.75 52.89
CA GLN A 6 -13.90 -9.14 51.61
C GLN A 6 -13.47 -8.25 50.43
N LYS A 7 -13.19 -6.96 50.68
CA LYS A 7 -12.66 -6.08 49.63
C LYS A 7 -11.22 -6.45 49.25
N ILE A 8 -10.38 -6.73 50.25
CA ILE A 8 -8.97 -7.11 50.03
C ILE A 8 -8.87 -8.40 49.20
N GLU A 9 -9.70 -9.41 49.48
CA GLU A 9 -9.72 -10.65 48.70
C GLU A 9 -10.14 -10.44 47.23
N ARG A 10 -11.13 -9.57 46.98
CA ARG A 10 -11.57 -9.27 45.61
C ARG A 10 -10.49 -8.55 44.81
N PHE A 11 -9.76 -7.62 45.44
CA PHE A 11 -8.63 -6.94 44.79
C PHE A 11 -7.49 -7.92 44.49
N GLY A 12 -7.18 -8.85 45.41
CA GLY A 12 -6.17 -9.88 45.18
C GLY A 12 -6.49 -10.79 43.99
N ARG A 13 -7.76 -11.22 43.85
CA ARG A 13 -8.19 -12.04 42.70
C ARG A 13 -8.11 -11.28 41.39
N LEU A 14 -8.52 -10.01 41.36
CA LEU A 14 -8.40 -9.16 40.17
C LEU A 14 -6.94 -8.97 39.75
N ALA A 15 -6.04 -8.69 40.70
CA ALA A 15 -4.62 -8.55 40.44
C ALA A 15 -4.00 -9.84 39.89
N ALA A 16 -4.40 -11.01 40.42
CA ALA A 16 -3.93 -12.30 39.93
C ALA A 16 -4.37 -12.58 38.48
N VAL A 17 -5.64 -12.28 38.15
CA VAL A 17 -6.16 -12.44 36.77
C VAL A 17 -5.43 -11.52 35.80
N LEU A 18 -5.24 -10.24 36.15
CA LEU A 18 -4.52 -9.29 35.30
C LEU A 18 -3.05 -9.72 35.09
N SER A 19 -2.40 -10.19 36.15
CA SER A 19 -1.01 -10.69 36.06
C SER A 19 -0.90 -11.92 35.15
N SER A 20 -1.88 -12.82 35.20
CA SER A 20 -1.93 -14.01 34.32
C SER A 20 -2.12 -13.65 32.85
N ILE A 21 -2.95 -12.64 32.56
CA ILE A 21 -3.16 -12.13 31.18
C ILE A 21 -1.86 -11.52 30.64
N VAL A 22 -1.20 -10.67 31.42
CA VAL A 22 0.07 -10.03 31.02
C VAL A 22 1.15 -11.07 30.77
N LEU A 23 1.28 -12.07 31.65
CA LEU A 23 2.26 -13.14 31.50
C LEU A 23 1.98 -13.98 30.24
N SER A 24 0.71 -14.29 29.95
CA SER A 24 0.33 -15.05 28.76
C SER A 24 0.65 -14.30 27.47
N ALA A 25 0.43 -12.98 27.43
CA ALA A 25 0.78 -12.13 26.28
C ALA A 25 2.31 -12.08 26.05
N LEU A 26 3.10 -12.03 27.12
CA LEU A 26 4.57 -12.07 27.05
C LEU A 26 5.08 -13.39 26.48
N VAL A 27 4.53 -14.53 26.95
CA VAL A 27 4.90 -15.86 26.43
C VAL A 27 4.54 -16.00 24.97
N PHE A 28 3.38 -15.49 24.55
CA PHE A 28 2.97 -15.50 23.15
C PHE A 28 3.91 -14.69 22.26
N ASN A 29 4.29 -13.47 22.66
CA ASN A 29 5.26 -12.66 21.93
C ASN A 29 6.62 -13.35 21.80
N LEU A 30 7.09 -14.01 22.86
CA LEU A 30 8.37 -14.73 22.85
C LEU A 30 8.34 -15.93 21.90
N TRP A 31 7.19 -16.62 21.79
CA TRP A 31 6.98 -17.72 20.86
C TRP A 31 7.01 -17.25 19.41
N VAL A 32 6.34 -16.13 19.08
CA VAL A 32 6.35 -15.54 17.74
C VAL A 32 7.76 -15.16 17.31
N LEU A 33 8.55 -14.52 18.20
CA LEU A 33 9.94 -14.16 17.92
C LEU A 33 10.83 -15.39 17.68
N LYS A 34 10.58 -16.49 18.38
CA LYS A 34 11.32 -17.74 18.17
C LYS A 34 10.96 -18.41 16.84
N ALA A 35 9.70 -18.34 16.43
CA ALA A 35 9.25 -18.86 15.15
C ALA A 35 9.90 -18.10 13.98
N THR A 36 9.95 -16.77 14.03
CA THR A 36 10.59 -15.95 12.98
C THR A 36 12.12 -16.10 12.94
N ALA A 37 12.77 -16.33 14.09
CA ALA A 37 14.21 -16.58 14.14
C ALA A 37 14.63 -17.95 13.56
N SER A 38 13.67 -18.87 13.34
CA SER A 38 13.92 -20.22 12.83
C SER A 38 13.78 -20.35 11.30
N GLU A 39 13.50 -19.25 10.59
CA GLU A 39 13.54 -19.25 9.14
C GLU A 39 14.97 -19.51 8.64
N PRO A 40 15.20 -20.53 7.80
CA PRO A 40 16.52 -20.81 7.27
C PRO A 40 16.97 -19.65 6.39
N LYS A 41 18.17 -19.09 6.69
CA LYS A 41 18.85 -18.13 5.81
C LYS A 41 18.83 -18.68 4.38
N MET A 42 18.09 -18.04 3.48
CA MET A 42 18.14 -18.35 2.05
C MET A 42 19.60 -18.40 1.63
N ARG A 43 20.05 -19.58 1.18
CA ARG A 43 21.35 -19.72 0.52
C ARG A 43 21.35 -18.77 -0.67
N ARG A 44 22.29 -17.81 -0.66
CA ARG A 44 22.67 -17.07 -1.85
C ARG A 44 22.94 -18.09 -2.96
N ALA A 45 22.15 -18.05 -4.03
CA ALA A 45 22.41 -18.87 -5.20
C ALA A 45 23.80 -18.50 -5.74
N GLU A 46 24.66 -19.49 -5.90
CA GLU A 46 25.93 -19.27 -6.58
C GLU A 46 25.68 -18.96 -8.06
N PRO A 47 26.39 -17.98 -8.64
CA PRO A 47 26.19 -17.61 -10.03
C PRO A 47 26.61 -18.77 -10.94
N HIS A 48 25.68 -19.22 -11.77
CA HIS A 48 25.94 -20.20 -12.82
C HIS A 48 27.00 -19.66 -13.80
N PRO A 49 28.00 -20.47 -14.21
CA PRO A 49 29.17 -20.01 -14.95
C PRO A 49 28.93 -19.71 -16.45
N ASN A 50 27.70 -19.39 -16.86
CA ASN A 50 27.36 -19.17 -18.28
C ASN A 50 26.37 -18.01 -18.50
N MET A 51 26.55 -16.90 -17.77
CA MET A 51 25.69 -15.69 -17.85
C MET A 51 26.28 -14.53 -18.68
N GLY A 52 27.42 -14.69 -19.34
CA GLY A 52 28.04 -13.60 -20.11
C GLY A 52 27.19 -13.10 -21.29
N ALA A 53 26.59 -14.04 -22.05
CA ALA A 53 25.81 -13.68 -23.24
C ALA A 53 24.43 -13.08 -22.91
N PHE A 54 23.85 -13.40 -21.75
CA PHE A 54 22.51 -12.95 -21.36
C PHE A 54 22.51 -11.53 -20.76
N GLU A 55 23.62 -11.14 -20.10
CA GLU A 55 23.82 -9.79 -19.58
C GLU A 55 24.08 -8.77 -20.71
N GLU A 56 24.82 -9.15 -21.76
CA GLU A 56 25.04 -8.30 -22.94
C GLU A 56 23.74 -8.09 -23.74
N GLU A 57 22.90 -9.11 -23.86
CA GLU A 57 21.61 -8.98 -24.56
C GLU A 57 20.59 -8.15 -23.76
N LYS A 58 20.61 -8.27 -22.43
CA LYS A 58 19.79 -7.46 -21.52
C LYS A 58 20.20 -5.99 -21.52
N THR A 59 21.49 -5.69 -21.52
CA THR A 59 21.99 -4.31 -21.58
C THR A 59 21.66 -3.67 -22.94
N LEU A 60 21.78 -4.42 -24.04
CA LEU A 60 21.38 -3.95 -25.37
C LEU A 60 19.87 -3.67 -25.45
N TRP A 61 19.03 -4.51 -24.84
CA TRP A 61 17.57 -4.31 -24.77
C TRP A 61 17.19 -3.09 -23.95
N LEU A 62 17.80 -2.91 -22.77
CA LEU A 62 17.58 -1.74 -21.92
C LEU A 62 18.01 -0.44 -22.62
N GLN A 63 19.11 -0.48 -23.38
CA GLN A 63 19.58 0.68 -24.14
C GLN A 63 18.67 1.01 -25.34
N LYS A 64 18.12 0.00 -26.03
CA LYS A 64 17.10 0.20 -27.07
C LYS A 64 15.80 0.78 -26.50
N LEU A 65 15.39 0.35 -25.31
CA LEU A 65 14.19 0.82 -24.61
C LEU A 65 14.38 2.26 -24.11
N TYR A 66 15.56 2.59 -23.59
CA TYR A 66 15.94 3.96 -23.24
C TYR A 66 15.91 4.88 -24.47
N ASN A 67 16.50 4.46 -25.59
CA ASN A 67 16.53 5.25 -26.81
C ASN A 67 15.14 5.42 -27.46
N SER A 68 14.24 4.44 -27.34
CA SER A 68 12.87 4.56 -27.86
C SER A 68 12.00 5.49 -27.01
N ILE A 69 12.20 5.51 -25.69
CA ILE A 69 11.54 6.46 -24.78
C ILE A 69 12.04 7.88 -25.02
N VAL A 70 13.36 8.05 -25.24
CA VAL A 70 13.97 9.37 -25.50
C VAL A 70 13.60 9.93 -26.88
N GLN A 71 13.41 9.08 -27.91
CA GLN A 71 13.02 9.54 -29.25
C GLN A 71 11.52 9.80 -29.42
N SER A 72 10.66 9.23 -28.56
CA SER A 72 9.19 9.34 -28.71
C SER A 72 8.53 10.42 -27.87
N GLY A 73 9.27 11.05 -26.96
CA GLY A 73 8.73 12.06 -26.06
C GLY A 73 9.51 13.36 -26.15
N THR A 74 8.83 14.44 -26.57
CA THR A 74 9.21 15.81 -26.20
C THR A 74 9.19 15.92 -24.67
N ALA A 75 10.27 15.47 -24.04
CA ALA A 75 10.49 15.51 -22.61
C ALA A 75 10.78 16.96 -22.22
N THR A 76 9.77 17.66 -21.70
CA THR A 76 10.03 18.79 -20.81
C THR A 76 10.79 18.25 -19.60
N ALA A 77 12.01 18.74 -19.45
CA ALA A 77 13.03 18.41 -18.46
C ALA A 77 12.51 17.86 -17.13
N ALA A 78 12.96 16.65 -16.78
CA ALA A 78 12.89 16.12 -15.43
C ALA A 78 13.72 17.04 -14.52
N ILE A 79 13.07 17.68 -13.55
CA ILE A 79 13.77 18.43 -12.50
C ILE A 79 14.47 17.42 -11.58
N PRO A 80 15.76 17.61 -11.26
CA PRO A 80 16.48 16.71 -10.37
C PRO A 80 15.86 16.68 -8.96
N ALA A 81 15.73 15.48 -8.39
CA ALA A 81 15.11 15.20 -7.10
C ALA A 81 15.66 16.01 -5.91
N SER A 82 16.84 16.63 -6.06
CA SER A 82 17.46 17.53 -5.09
C SER A 82 16.68 18.82 -4.83
N GLU A 83 15.85 19.29 -5.76
CA GLU A 83 15.08 20.53 -5.59
C GLU A 83 13.74 20.35 -4.83
N ILE A 84 13.35 19.12 -4.52
CA ILE A 84 12.06 18.81 -3.87
C ILE A 84 12.20 18.70 -2.33
N SER A 85 13.43 18.55 -1.80
CA SER A 85 13.68 18.27 -0.37
C SER A 85 13.40 19.45 0.59
N ASP A 86 13.34 20.70 0.13
CA ASP A 86 13.26 21.88 1.03
C ASP A 86 11.82 22.36 1.33
N LEU A 87 10.81 21.52 1.07
CA LEU A 87 9.41 21.89 1.30
C LEU A 87 9.00 21.54 2.74
N ALA A 88 8.85 22.56 3.59
CA ALA A 88 8.32 22.39 4.94
C ALA A 88 6.79 22.16 4.91
N PRO A 89 6.26 21.17 5.66
CA PRO A 89 4.86 20.70 5.54
C PRO A 89 3.77 21.67 6.07
N SER A 90 4.12 22.78 6.72
CA SER A 90 3.20 23.53 7.59
C SER A 90 2.08 24.33 6.89
N ASN A 91 2.19 24.63 5.59
CA ASN A 91 1.21 25.47 4.86
C ASN A 91 0.50 24.76 3.70
N PHE A 92 0.65 23.44 3.56
CA PHE A 92 0.28 22.74 2.32
C PHE A 92 -1.02 21.92 2.38
N GLY A 93 -1.71 21.89 3.53
CA GLY A 93 -2.94 21.11 3.73
C GLY A 93 -2.67 19.71 4.30
N LYS A 94 -3.71 18.88 4.40
CA LYS A 94 -3.60 17.52 4.96
C LYS A 94 -3.07 16.53 3.89
N PRO A 95 -2.06 15.69 4.21
CA PRO A 95 -1.63 14.63 3.30
C PRO A 95 -2.71 13.56 3.18
N VAL A 96 -2.83 12.95 2.00
CA VAL A 96 -3.83 11.90 1.71
C VAL A 96 -3.21 10.58 1.26
N ALA A 97 -1.97 10.61 0.79
CA ALA A 97 -1.23 9.43 0.34
C ALA A 97 0.28 9.72 0.37
N TYR A 98 1.06 8.66 0.31
CA TYR A 98 2.44 8.71 -0.16
C TYR A 98 2.50 8.49 -1.66
N VAL A 99 3.56 8.96 -2.31
CA VAL A 99 3.92 8.57 -3.68
C VAL A 99 5.35 8.04 -3.70
N ASN A 100 5.56 6.93 -4.42
CA ASN A 100 6.88 6.32 -4.59
C ASN A 100 7.47 6.69 -5.96
N ILE A 101 8.38 7.65 -6.02
CA ILE A 101 9.04 8.08 -7.26
C ILE A 101 10.46 7.48 -7.28
N ASP A 102 11.34 8.04 -6.46
CA ASP A 102 12.69 7.56 -6.11
C ASP A 102 12.81 7.33 -4.59
N LYS A 103 12.04 8.10 -3.83
CA LYS A 103 11.75 7.93 -2.40
C LYS A 103 10.25 8.17 -2.15
N LEU A 104 9.84 8.01 -0.90
CA LEU A 104 8.47 8.31 -0.48
C LEU A 104 8.28 9.81 -0.27
N TYR A 105 7.28 10.37 -0.93
CA TYR A 105 6.85 11.76 -0.72
C TYR A 105 5.40 11.82 -0.27
N LEU A 106 5.09 12.79 0.59
CA LEU A 106 3.71 13.08 0.96
C LEU A 106 3.03 13.91 -0.12
N ILE A 107 1.79 13.56 -0.45
CA ILE A 107 0.98 14.32 -1.40
C ILE A 107 -0.39 14.72 -0.83
N THR A 108 -0.90 15.83 -1.33
CA THR A 108 -2.24 16.34 -1.01
C THR A 108 -3.29 15.79 -2.00
N LYS A 109 -4.58 16.01 -1.69
CA LYS A 109 -5.71 15.70 -2.59
C LYS A 109 -5.63 16.32 -3.99
N THR A 110 -4.79 17.34 -4.18
CA THR A 110 -4.58 18.02 -5.47
C THR A 110 -3.37 17.51 -6.23
N GLY A 111 -2.70 16.46 -5.74
CA GLY A 111 -1.46 15.91 -6.31
C GLY A 111 -0.22 16.74 -6.00
N LYS A 112 -0.32 17.76 -5.14
CA LYS A 112 0.82 18.59 -4.72
C LYS A 112 1.73 17.81 -3.78
N ILE A 113 3.03 17.79 -4.06
CA ILE A 113 4.07 17.19 -3.22
C ILE A 113 4.38 18.14 -2.06
N MET A 114 4.31 17.61 -0.84
CA MET A 114 4.54 18.37 0.40
C MET A 114 5.99 18.28 0.88
N GLY A 115 6.72 17.23 0.50
CA GLY A 115 8.07 16.95 0.97
C GLY A 115 8.31 15.44 1.08
N ALA A 116 9.54 15.05 1.41
CA ALA A 116 9.89 13.66 1.64
C ALA A 116 9.26 13.14 2.95
N ALA A 117 8.91 11.86 2.98
CA ALA A 117 8.36 11.21 4.17
C ALA A 117 9.38 11.12 5.31
N ASP A 118 10.68 11.00 4.98
CA ASP A 118 11.79 10.85 5.94
C ASP A 118 11.92 12.02 6.93
N SER A 119 11.35 13.18 6.60
CA SER A 119 11.37 14.40 7.41
C SER A 119 10.06 14.65 8.17
N CYS A 120 9.08 13.73 8.12
CA CYS A 120 7.73 13.94 8.65
C CYS A 120 7.35 12.90 9.71
N GLU A 121 6.32 13.20 10.51
CA GLU A 121 5.64 12.18 11.31
C GLU A 121 5.08 11.08 10.38
N PHE A 122 5.20 9.82 10.79
CA PHE A 122 4.65 8.70 10.04
C PHE A 122 3.12 8.73 10.10
N TYR A 123 2.49 8.93 8.94
CA TYR A 123 1.04 8.78 8.78
C TYR A 123 0.70 7.38 8.26
N ASP A 124 -0.39 6.81 8.77
CA ASP A 124 -1.01 5.61 8.20
C ASP A 124 -1.83 6.01 6.97
N LEU A 125 -1.15 6.09 5.82
CA LEU A 125 -1.69 6.51 4.53
C LEU A 125 -1.29 5.53 3.44
N PRO A 126 -2.14 5.33 2.41
CA PRO A 126 -1.81 4.45 1.31
C PRO A 126 -0.67 5.02 0.45
N VAL A 127 0.03 4.12 -0.24
CA VAL A 127 1.04 4.48 -1.24
C VAL A 127 0.42 4.53 -2.63
N ILE A 128 0.75 5.53 -3.43
CA ILE A 128 0.47 5.56 -4.87
C ILE A 128 1.78 5.25 -5.60
N SER A 129 1.75 4.25 -6.47
CA SER A 129 2.90 3.82 -7.26
C SER A 129 2.55 3.83 -8.76
N SER A 130 3.55 4.08 -9.60
CA SER A 130 3.44 4.07 -11.06
C SER A 130 4.81 3.78 -11.64
N ASP A 131 4.86 3.14 -12.81
CA ASP A 131 6.12 2.98 -13.55
C ASP A 131 6.64 4.33 -14.09
N SER A 132 5.73 5.30 -14.26
CA SER A 132 6.09 6.67 -14.63
C SER A 132 5.08 7.68 -14.07
N PHE A 133 5.60 8.68 -13.37
CA PHE A 133 4.83 9.84 -12.93
C PHE A 133 5.11 11.03 -13.86
N LEU A 134 4.09 11.85 -14.14
CA LEU A 134 4.28 13.13 -14.81
C LEU A 134 4.18 14.27 -13.81
N LEU A 135 5.24 15.05 -13.70
CA LEU A 135 5.28 16.23 -12.85
C LEU A 135 5.04 17.51 -13.65
N GLU A 136 4.47 18.52 -12.98
CA GLU A 136 4.45 19.89 -13.48
C GLU A 136 5.88 20.42 -13.68
N LYS A 137 6.06 21.44 -14.53
CA LYS A 137 7.38 22.05 -14.85
C LYS A 137 8.19 22.53 -13.64
N ASN A 138 7.58 22.68 -12.47
CA ASN A 138 8.25 23.09 -11.22
C ASN A 138 8.55 21.90 -10.29
N GLY A 139 8.18 20.67 -10.66
CA GLY A 139 8.38 19.45 -9.88
C GLY A 139 7.49 19.31 -8.64
N ARG A 140 6.56 20.24 -8.39
CA ARG A 140 5.80 20.32 -7.12
C ARG A 140 4.44 19.63 -7.16
N ARG A 141 4.01 19.13 -8.32
CA ARG A 141 2.68 18.53 -8.48
C ARG A 141 2.70 17.42 -9.52
N LEU A 142 2.04 16.32 -9.20
CA LEU A 142 1.71 15.24 -10.13
C LEU A 142 0.52 15.63 -11.00
N ILE A 143 0.67 15.55 -12.32
CA ILE A 143 -0.32 16.03 -13.29
C ILE A 143 -0.88 14.92 -14.19
N ASP A 144 -0.34 13.70 -14.13
CA ASP A 144 -0.80 12.58 -14.93
C ASP A 144 -2.24 12.15 -14.57
N GLN A 145 -2.92 11.57 -15.55
CA GLN A 145 -4.32 11.15 -15.38
C GLN A 145 -4.47 9.99 -14.39
N GLY A 146 -3.46 9.11 -14.29
CA GLY A 146 -3.47 8.00 -13.35
C GLY A 146 -3.49 8.48 -11.91
N THR A 147 -2.66 9.45 -11.57
CA THR A 147 -2.63 10.09 -10.25
C THR A 147 -3.93 10.81 -9.95
N LYS A 148 -4.49 11.55 -10.91
CA LYS A 148 -5.82 12.18 -10.73
C LYS A 148 -6.89 11.14 -10.44
N ASN A 149 -6.85 10.01 -11.15
CA ASN A 149 -7.79 8.92 -10.97
C ASN A 149 -7.61 8.26 -9.60
N ALA A 150 -6.38 7.96 -9.19
CA ALA A 150 -6.07 7.39 -7.89
C ALA A 150 -6.52 8.31 -6.74
N LEU A 151 -6.28 9.61 -6.85
CA LEU A 151 -6.72 10.60 -5.85
C LEU A 151 -8.24 10.72 -5.79
N HIS A 152 -8.92 10.68 -6.93
CA HIS A 152 -10.38 10.71 -6.96
C HIS A 152 -10.97 9.42 -6.38
N LEU A 153 -10.38 8.24 -6.67
CA LEU A 153 -10.73 6.98 -6.00
C LEU A 153 -10.54 7.06 -4.48
N LEU A 154 -9.43 7.62 -4.00
CA LEU A 154 -9.21 7.85 -2.57
C LEU A 154 -10.27 8.78 -1.96
N GLY A 155 -10.69 9.81 -2.71
CA GLY A 155 -11.81 10.69 -2.35
C GLY A 155 -13.12 9.94 -2.18
N GLU A 156 -13.46 9.06 -3.13
CA GLU A 156 -14.66 8.21 -3.06
C GLU A 156 -14.62 7.26 -1.85
N LEU A 157 -13.44 6.75 -1.51
CA LEU A 157 -13.22 5.89 -0.34
C LEU A 157 -13.33 6.64 0.99
N GLU A 158 -13.23 7.97 1.04
CA GLU A 158 -13.39 8.73 2.29
C GLU A 158 -14.79 8.59 2.88
N ASN A 159 -15.79 8.27 2.06
CA ASN A 159 -17.15 8.00 2.53
C ASN A 159 -17.29 6.61 3.18
N ASN A 160 -16.22 5.80 3.21
CA ASN A 160 -16.23 4.45 3.74
C ASN A 160 -14.91 4.14 4.50
N ASP A 161 -14.84 4.62 5.75
CA ASP A 161 -13.65 4.47 6.61
C ASP A 161 -13.16 3.03 6.74
N ALA A 162 -14.08 2.06 6.79
CA ALA A 162 -13.74 0.64 6.90
C ALA A 162 -13.03 0.12 5.64
N LEU A 163 -13.44 0.59 4.46
CA LEU A 163 -12.79 0.18 3.21
C LEU A 163 -11.46 0.92 3.00
N LYS A 164 -11.41 2.20 3.38
CA LYS A 164 -10.21 3.03 3.30
C LYS A 164 -9.06 2.44 4.09
N SER A 165 -9.32 1.93 5.30
CA SER A 165 -8.29 1.31 6.16
C SER A 165 -7.73 0.00 5.60
N PHE A 166 -8.41 -0.63 4.63
CA PHE A 166 -7.87 -1.80 3.96
C PHE A 166 -6.92 -1.44 2.82
N VAL A 167 -6.92 -0.20 2.31
CA VAL A 167 -6.07 0.17 1.17
C VAL A 167 -4.63 0.41 1.63
N SER A 168 -3.72 -0.43 1.15
CA SER A 168 -2.28 -0.28 1.40
C SER A 168 -1.58 0.46 0.27
N GLU A 169 -1.92 0.12 -0.98
CA GLU A 169 -1.29 0.69 -2.17
C GLU A 169 -2.28 0.81 -3.33
N ILE A 170 -2.13 1.85 -4.15
CA ILE A 170 -2.77 2.02 -5.44
C ILE A 170 -1.67 2.07 -6.50
N LYS A 171 -1.52 0.99 -7.25
CA LYS A 171 -0.62 0.93 -8.41
C LYS A 171 -1.36 1.39 -9.66
N ILE A 172 -0.73 2.31 -10.38
CA ILE A 172 -1.16 2.82 -11.68
C ILE A 172 -0.40 2.04 -12.76
N GLU A 173 -1.13 1.33 -13.62
CA GLU A 173 -0.56 0.52 -14.69
C GLU A 173 -1.43 0.62 -15.94
N ASP A 174 -0.90 1.12 -17.06
CA ASP A 174 -1.63 1.30 -18.32
C ASP A 174 -3.02 1.95 -18.16
N LYS A 175 -3.08 3.03 -17.37
CA LYS A 175 -4.31 3.78 -16.98
C LYS A 175 -5.29 3.01 -16.08
N ASN A 176 -5.02 1.74 -15.77
CA ASN A 176 -5.77 0.99 -14.78
C ASN A 176 -5.29 1.31 -13.36
N LEU A 177 -6.23 1.22 -12.43
CA LEU A 177 -5.94 1.24 -11.00
C LEU A 177 -6.01 -0.18 -10.45
N ILE A 178 -4.89 -0.62 -9.87
CA ILE A 178 -4.78 -1.86 -9.09
C ILE A 178 -4.64 -1.45 -7.64
N VAL A 179 -5.62 -1.81 -6.82
CA VAL A 179 -5.65 -1.46 -5.40
C VAL A 179 -5.27 -2.68 -4.58
N TYR A 180 -4.15 -2.61 -3.87
CA TYR A 180 -3.74 -3.65 -2.95
C TYR A 180 -4.43 -3.44 -1.61
N MET A 181 -5.30 -4.39 -1.26
CA MET A 181 -6.11 -4.31 -0.06
C MET A 181 -5.72 -5.39 0.95
N ASN A 182 -5.60 -5.02 2.22
CA ASN A 182 -5.40 -5.95 3.33
C ASN A 182 -6.75 -6.50 3.81
N LEU A 183 -7.12 -7.67 3.29
CA LEU A 183 -8.35 -8.38 3.64
C LEU A 183 -8.04 -9.62 4.50
N GLY A 184 -7.11 -9.47 5.45
CA GLY A 184 -6.48 -10.58 6.19
C GLY A 184 -5.22 -11.14 5.49
N LYS A 185 -5.07 -10.81 4.20
CA LYS A 185 -3.83 -10.88 3.42
C LYS A 185 -3.89 -9.75 2.38
N VAL A 186 -2.74 -9.37 1.83
CA VAL A 186 -2.72 -8.39 0.73
C VAL A 186 -3.24 -9.04 -0.54
N ILE A 187 -4.32 -8.51 -1.09
CA ILE A 187 -4.96 -8.99 -2.32
C ILE A 187 -5.04 -7.82 -3.31
N PRO A 188 -4.56 -7.98 -4.55
CA PRO A 188 -4.79 -7.01 -5.61
C PRO A 188 -6.26 -7.01 -6.04
N VAL A 189 -6.84 -5.82 -6.09
CA VAL A 189 -8.21 -5.55 -6.54
C VAL A 189 -8.12 -4.67 -7.78
N LEU A 190 -8.49 -5.21 -8.94
CA LEU A 190 -8.47 -4.51 -10.21
C LEU A 190 -9.71 -3.60 -10.30
N PHE A 191 -9.54 -2.32 -10.03
CA PHE A 191 -10.61 -1.32 -10.16
C PHE A 191 -10.79 -0.86 -11.60
N GLY A 192 -9.70 -0.80 -12.38
CA GLY A 192 -9.70 -0.22 -13.72
C GLY A 192 -10.17 1.24 -13.73
N GLU A 193 -10.78 1.65 -14.84
CA GLU A 193 -11.19 3.04 -15.05
C GLU A 193 -12.66 3.29 -14.67
N GLY A 194 -12.94 4.46 -14.06
CA GLY A 194 -14.29 5.01 -13.86
C GLY A 194 -15.26 4.17 -13.01
N GLY A 195 -16.48 4.69 -12.83
CA GLY A 195 -17.57 4.01 -12.13
C GLY A 195 -17.27 3.61 -10.69
N TRP A 196 -16.36 4.33 -10.02
CA TRP A 196 -15.78 3.90 -8.75
C TRP A 196 -16.80 3.83 -7.62
N GLU A 197 -17.74 4.78 -7.55
CA GLU A 197 -18.82 4.74 -6.55
C GLU A 197 -19.61 3.42 -6.62
N GLN A 198 -20.06 3.04 -7.83
CA GLN A 198 -20.80 1.79 -8.03
C GLN A 198 -19.92 0.56 -7.77
N LYS A 199 -18.65 0.58 -8.19
CA LYS A 199 -17.69 -0.50 -7.91
C LYS A 199 -17.44 -0.68 -6.41
N ILE A 200 -17.27 0.42 -5.67
CA ILE A 200 -17.13 0.44 -4.21
C ILE A 200 -18.39 -0.13 -3.57
N LYS A 201 -19.59 0.30 -3.99
CA LYS A 201 -20.87 -0.21 -3.48
C LYS A 201 -21.02 -1.72 -3.72
N ASN A 202 -20.68 -2.20 -4.91
CA ASN A 202 -20.69 -3.63 -5.24
C ASN A 202 -19.68 -4.39 -4.39
N PHE A 203 -18.47 -3.86 -4.22
CA PHE A 203 -17.41 -4.45 -3.41
C PHE A 203 -17.79 -4.57 -1.94
N VAL A 204 -18.36 -3.52 -1.36
CA VAL A 204 -18.88 -3.54 0.02
C VAL A 204 -19.97 -4.60 0.18
N SER A 205 -20.85 -4.73 -0.81
CA SER A 205 -21.90 -5.74 -0.80
C SER A 205 -21.33 -7.16 -0.88
N TYR A 206 -20.33 -7.38 -1.74
CA TYR A 206 -19.58 -8.64 -1.81
C TYR A 206 -18.89 -8.96 -0.48
N GLN A 207 -18.23 -7.99 0.15
CA GLN A 207 -17.58 -8.20 1.45
C GLN A 207 -18.58 -8.56 2.55
N LYS A 208 -19.76 -7.93 2.58
CA LYS A 208 -20.80 -8.27 3.56
C LYS A 208 -21.36 -9.68 3.37
N GLN A 209 -21.47 -10.15 2.14
CA GLN A 209 -22.03 -11.48 1.84
C GLN A 209 -20.98 -12.59 1.93
N LEU A 210 -19.75 -12.32 1.47
CA LEU A 210 -18.74 -13.33 1.15
C LEU A 210 -17.34 -12.97 1.72
N GLY A 211 -17.17 -11.82 2.37
CA GLY A 211 -15.87 -11.30 2.81
C GLY A 211 -15.12 -12.19 3.79
N ALA A 212 -15.83 -12.91 4.64
CA ALA A 212 -15.25 -13.91 5.55
C ALA A 212 -15.19 -15.34 4.96
N SER A 213 -15.69 -15.54 3.73
CA SER A 213 -15.73 -16.86 3.12
C SER A 213 -14.33 -17.34 2.71
N GLU A 214 -14.15 -18.66 2.64
CA GLU A 214 -12.95 -19.31 2.08
C GLU A 214 -12.59 -18.77 0.69
N LEU A 215 -13.56 -18.23 -0.04
CA LEU A 215 -13.40 -17.73 -1.39
C LEU A 215 -12.48 -16.50 -1.45
N THR A 216 -12.66 -15.54 -0.53
CA THR A 216 -11.79 -14.35 -0.42
C THR A 216 -10.42 -14.73 0.13
N LYS A 217 -10.36 -15.64 1.11
CA LYS A 217 -9.09 -16.12 1.68
C LYS A 217 -8.20 -16.82 0.64
N LYS A 218 -8.80 -17.51 -0.33
CA LYS A 218 -8.08 -18.20 -1.43
C LYS A 218 -7.98 -17.37 -2.72
N ALA A 219 -8.48 -16.13 -2.72
CA ALA A 219 -8.38 -15.28 -3.89
C ALA A 219 -6.93 -14.90 -4.18
N LEU A 220 -6.53 -15.02 -5.45
CA LEU A 220 -5.31 -14.46 -6.00
C LEU A 220 -5.51 -12.98 -6.32
N TYR A 221 -6.65 -12.64 -6.92
CA TYR A 221 -7.08 -11.26 -7.16
C TYR A 221 -8.60 -11.17 -7.25
N LEU A 222 -9.11 -9.95 -7.11
CA LEU A 222 -10.50 -9.58 -7.36
C LEU A 222 -10.54 -8.61 -8.54
N ASP A 223 -11.48 -8.79 -9.47
CA ASP A 223 -11.63 -7.90 -10.63
C ASP A 223 -13.03 -7.27 -10.64
N LEU A 224 -13.04 -5.94 -10.54
CA LEU A 224 -14.22 -5.08 -10.46
C LEU A 224 -14.47 -4.35 -11.79
N ARG A 225 -13.70 -4.66 -12.84
CA ARG A 225 -13.85 -4.02 -14.16
C ARG A 225 -15.10 -4.47 -14.89
N VAL A 226 -15.64 -5.63 -14.54
CA VAL A 226 -16.89 -6.13 -15.11
C VAL A 226 -18.07 -5.48 -14.41
N GLU A 227 -18.95 -4.88 -15.20
CA GLU A 227 -20.12 -4.19 -14.68
C GLU A 227 -21.00 -5.14 -13.84
N ASN A 228 -21.39 -4.69 -12.65
CA ASN A 228 -22.28 -5.40 -11.71
C ASN A 228 -21.79 -6.78 -11.23
N HIS A 229 -20.55 -7.16 -11.52
CA HIS A 229 -19.98 -8.44 -11.12
C HIS A 229 -18.60 -8.24 -10.49
N ILE A 230 -18.23 -9.17 -9.61
CA ILE A 230 -16.88 -9.27 -9.07
C ILE A 230 -16.35 -10.63 -9.46
N ILE A 231 -15.31 -10.65 -10.29
CA ILE A 231 -14.64 -11.89 -10.66
C ILE A 231 -13.60 -12.19 -9.60
N VAL A 232 -13.64 -13.42 -9.08
CA VAL A 232 -12.66 -13.91 -8.11
C VAL A 232 -11.78 -14.95 -8.77
N LYS A 233 -10.50 -14.62 -8.97
CA LYS A 233 -9.51 -15.62 -9.38
C LYS A 233 -9.00 -16.31 -8.13
N LYS A 234 -9.05 -17.64 -8.09
CA LYS A 234 -8.53 -18.45 -6.97
C LYS A 234 -7.10 -18.90 -7.24
N ASN A 235 -6.32 -19.02 -6.18
CA ASN A 235 -5.08 -19.81 -6.20
C ASN A 235 -5.50 -21.29 -6.18
N VAL A 236 -5.14 -22.04 -7.23
CA VAL A 236 -5.46 -23.48 -7.37
C VAL A 236 -4.29 -24.29 -6.84
#